data_AF-A0A6C0K6S8-F1
#
_entry.id   AF-A0A6C0K6S8-F1
#
_cell.length_a   1.000
_cell.length_b   1.000
_cell.length_c   1.000
_cell.angle_alpha   90.00
_cell.angle_beta   90.00
_cell.angle_gamma   90.00
#
_symmetry.space_group_name_H-M   'P 1'
#
loop_
_entity.id
_entity.type
_entity.pdbx_description
1 polymer ?
#
loop_
_entity_poly.entity_id
_entity_poly.type
_entity_poly.pdbx_seq_one_letter_code
_entity_poly.pdbx_strand_id
1 'polypeptide(L)'
;MTDIAILKPAWKDAVYHDHQEYGIRWMMECEQKGYPIANTDKFVRGGILGDKMGVGKTIQSIGLIVNGDGLNTLVVTPLAVRGQWESEFRRSDVNLYLPTQWGGTWRHQGSVIPGRKTVYLAHYDKIASKPELCKGALYDRMILDEAHTIRNAATKKAQSILNIAEAVKYKWALTGTPITNGMDDCTTYLKFIGFPTAPGKKWQESYTEWAQNIYLSRRLTECPLKGDSIIPPTPMEEVRHLDFTSKDEEAVYSGILKNEESKWRDASALEGRAYILEMFAILLRLRQVSVNPQIYIKARRKEVFGWSGPEFNNVSRKFDEVSHLLRDAHEAGEAHKWIVFCQFHEEMILMEAFLKAHSFVGQILQYHGGLSMKEREAALKESKSMPEVNGSKQDVFLIQLKAGSTGLNLQQYDRIIFVSPWWTPSEMEQAKARAVRIGQKKVVKIYQLQLRTEQGFNIDKFMMDKVFQKKELGDMFESWSVHLKPDDTEIVSTP
;
A
#
# COMPACT_ATOMS: atom_id res chain seq x y z
N MET A 1 8.47 40.57 5.81
CA MET A 1 9.73 40.27 5.11
C MET A 1 10.52 39.29 5.97
N THR A 2 10.37 38.00 5.70
CA THR A 2 11.30 36.97 6.16
C THR A 2 11.86 36.36 4.89
N ASP A 3 13.16 36.51 4.65
CA ASP A 3 13.86 35.83 3.56
C ASP A 3 13.45 34.36 3.57
N ILE A 4 12.84 33.89 2.48
CA ILE A 4 12.48 32.49 2.34
C ILE A 4 13.80 31.74 2.17
N ALA A 5 14.35 31.25 3.28
CA ALA A 5 15.58 30.47 3.26
C ALA A 5 15.44 29.34 2.23
N ILE A 6 16.42 29.27 1.32
CA ILE A 6 16.51 28.22 0.31
C ILE A 6 16.66 26.90 1.05
N LEU A 7 15.77 25.94 0.76
CA LEU A 7 15.84 24.61 1.37
C LEU A 7 17.11 23.91 0.91
N LYS A 8 17.89 23.40 1.86
CA LYS A 8 18.99 22.50 1.56
C LYS A 8 18.45 21.23 0.88
N PRO A 9 19.10 20.77 -0.19
CA PRO A 9 18.69 19.55 -0.87
C PRO A 9 18.87 18.34 0.04
N ALA A 10 18.07 17.29 -0.17
CA ALA A 10 18.04 16.11 0.68
C ALA A 10 19.39 15.35 0.65
N TRP A 11 20.04 15.39 -0.52
CA TRP A 11 21.39 14.91 -0.79
C TRP A 11 22.01 15.77 -1.90
N LYS A 12 23.30 15.57 -2.17
CA LYS A 12 24.01 16.25 -3.25
C LYS A 12 23.26 16.07 -4.58
N ASP A 13 22.93 17.18 -5.25
CA ASP A 13 22.21 17.26 -6.53
C ASP A 13 20.72 16.85 -6.49
N ALA A 14 20.13 16.67 -5.29
CA ALA A 14 18.68 16.45 -5.19
C ALA A 14 17.92 17.73 -5.57
N VAL A 15 16.96 17.62 -6.49
CA VAL A 15 16.04 18.70 -6.84
C VAL A 15 14.66 18.36 -6.30
N TYR A 16 14.09 19.28 -5.52
CA TYR A 16 12.71 19.16 -5.08
C TYR A 16 11.76 19.68 -6.16
N HIS A 17 10.63 19.01 -6.33
CA HIS A 17 9.49 19.58 -7.06
C HIS A 17 8.75 20.59 -6.18
N ASP A 18 7.96 21.49 -6.78
CA ASP A 18 7.29 22.57 -6.04
C ASP A 18 6.39 22.04 -4.93
N HIS A 19 5.64 20.97 -5.20
CA HIS A 19 4.82 20.32 -4.18
C HIS A 19 5.67 19.71 -3.06
N GLN A 20 6.89 19.24 -3.35
CA GLN A 20 7.78 18.69 -2.33
C GLN A 20 8.37 19.80 -1.46
N GLU A 21 8.78 20.92 -2.05
CA GLU A 21 9.22 22.11 -1.30
C GLU A 21 8.12 22.61 -0.38
N TYR A 22 6.89 22.74 -0.90
CA TYR A 22 5.72 23.10 -0.10
C TYR A 22 5.52 22.11 1.05
N GLY A 23 5.55 20.81 0.78
CA GLY A 23 5.34 19.79 1.82
C GLY A 23 6.40 19.84 2.90
N ILE A 24 7.68 20.09 2.55
CA ILE A 24 8.77 20.29 3.51
C ILE A 24 8.49 21.53 4.37
N ARG A 25 8.13 22.66 3.76
CA ARG A 25 7.84 23.92 4.47
C ARG A 25 6.64 23.78 5.40
N TRP A 26 5.56 23.15 4.93
CA TRP A 26 4.39 22.85 5.74
C TRP A 26 4.76 22.00 6.95
N MET A 27 5.56 20.93 6.77
CA MET A 27 6.01 20.12 7.90
C MET A 27 6.88 20.93 8.89
N MET A 28 7.76 21.79 8.40
CA MET A 28 8.55 22.68 9.26
C MET A 28 7.65 23.66 10.05
N GLU A 29 6.64 24.22 9.41
CA GLU A 29 5.67 25.11 10.04
C GLU A 29 4.86 24.39 11.13
N CYS A 30 4.38 23.17 10.87
CA CYS A 30 3.70 22.34 11.86
C CYS A 30 4.60 22.04 13.08
N GLU A 31 5.92 21.89 12.87
CA GLU A 31 6.86 21.71 13.98
C GLU A 31 7.15 23.00 14.75
N GLN A 32 7.20 24.15 14.07
CA GLN A 32 7.53 25.45 14.65
C GLN A 32 6.35 26.11 15.36
N LYS A 33 5.19 26.19 14.71
CA LYS A 33 3.96 26.75 15.30
C LYS A 33 3.35 25.76 16.28
N GLY A 34 3.20 24.51 15.85
CA GLY A 34 2.40 23.51 16.55
C GLY A 34 0.90 23.84 16.52
N TYR A 35 0.08 22.82 16.76
CA TYR A 35 -1.37 22.96 16.89
C TYR A 35 -1.75 23.03 18.38
N PRO A 36 -2.43 24.09 18.85
CA PRO A 36 -2.85 24.20 20.24
C PRO A 36 -4.01 23.23 20.53
N ILE A 37 -3.92 22.48 21.62
CA ILE A 37 -5.06 21.68 22.09
C ILE A 37 -5.94 22.58 22.96
N ALA A 38 -7.19 22.78 22.53
CA ALA A 38 -8.18 23.57 23.25
C ALA A 38 -8.26 23.16 24.73
N ASN A 39 -8.34 24.18 25.61
CA ASN A 39 -8.41 24.03 27.07
C ASN A 39 -7.16 23.38 27.70
N THR A 40 -5.99 23.46 27.06
CA THR A 40 -4.70 23.03 27.64
C THR A 40 -3.56 23.94 27.18
N ASP A 41 -2.45 23.97 27.91
CA ASP A 41 -1.21 24.65 27.48
C ASP A 41 -0.35 23.80 26.52
N LYS A 42 -0.90 22.70 26.00
CA LYS A 42 -0.16 21.74 25.19
C LYS A 42 -0.28 22.07 23.71
N PHE A 43 0.86 22.01 23.03
CA PHE A 43 0.96 22.10 21.58
C PHE A 43 1.36 20.75 21.02
N VAL A 44 0.62 20.31 20.01
CA VAL A 44 0.98 19.14 19.21
C VAL A 44 1.87 19.60 18.06
N ARG A 45 3.01 18.95 17.87
CA ARG A 45 4.00 19.34 16.85
C ARG A 45 4.24 18.17 15.90
N GLY A 46 3.91 18.38 14.63
CA GLY A 46 3.92 17.35 13.61
C GLY A 46 2.52 17.13 13.02
N GLY A 47 2.30 15.96 12.42
CA GLY A 47 1.06 15.69 11.70
C GLY A 47 1.08 14.41 10.89
N ILE A 48 0.18 14.34 9.91
CA ILE A 48 0.01 13.22 8.99
C ILE A 48 0.35 13.71 7.58
N LEU A 49 1.42 13.15 7.00
CA LEU A 49 1.71 13.33 5.58
C LEU A 49 1.01 12.21 4.79
N GLY A 50 -0.19 12.55 4.34
CA GLY A 50 -1.17 11.77 3.60
C GLY A 50 -0.92 11.61 2.10
N ASP A 51 0.11 12.25 1.56
CA ASP A 51 0.40 12.23 0.12
C ASP A 51 0.30 10.83 -0.49
N LYS A 52 -0.32 10.73 -1.66
CA LYS A 52 -0.45 9.47 -2.39
C LYS A 52 0.92 8.89 -2.77
N MET A 53 0.92 7.62 -3.12
CA MET A 53 2.15 6.95 -3.55
C MET A 53 2.73 7.63 -4.79
N GLY A 54 4.06 7.73 -4.85
CA GLY A 54 4.77 8.39 -5.94
C GLY A 54 4.97 9.90 -5.78
N VAL A 55 4.25 10.58 -4.87
CA VAL A 55 4.38 12.05 -4.66
C VAL A 55 5.73 12.43 -4.02
N GLY A 56 6.35 11.53 -3.26
CA GLY A 56 7.69 11.73 -2.69
C GLY A 56 7.73 11.96 -1.17
N LYS A 57 6.89 11.26 -0.40
CA LYS A 57 6.91 11.34 1.08
C LYS A 57 8.29 11.12 1.69
N THR A 58 9.07 10.19 1.15
CA THR A 58 10.43 9.89 1.61
C THR A 58 11.38 11.08 1.40
N ILE A 59 11.43 11.65 0.19
CA ILE A 59 12.31 12.79 -0.09
C ILE A 59 11.89 14.04 0.70
N GLN A 60 10.59 14.27 0.88
CA GLN A 60 10.08 15.34 1.74
C GLN A 60 10.49 15.13 3.22
N SER A 61 10.40 13.90 3.72
CA SER A 61 10.79 13.56 5.10
C SER A 61 12.29 13.73 5.34
N ILE A 62 13.12 13.35 4.37
CA ILE A 62 14.57 13.60 4.42
C ILE A 62 14.84 15.10 4.35
N GLY A 63 14.14 15.84 3.49
CA GLY A 63 14.22 17.30 3.42
C GLY A 63 13.90 17.96 4.76
N LEU A 64 12.86 17.51 5.46
CA LEU A 64 12.52 17.94 6.82
C LEU A 64 13.63 17.63 7.85
N ILE A 65 14.31 16.49 7.72
CA ILE A 65 15.45 16.14 8.59
C ILE A 65 16.62 17.08 8.35
N VAL A 66 16.99 17.31 7.09
CA VAL A 66 18.14 18.14 6.72
C VAL A 66 17.91 19.62 7.06
N ASN A 67 16.68 20.11 6.92
CA ASN A 67 16.34 21.52 7.09
C ASN A 67 15.74 21.88 8.46
N GLY A 68 15.31 20.90 9.25
CA GLY A 68 14.62 21.14 10.52
C GLY A 68 15.53 21.24 11.73
N ASP A 69 14.94 21.68 12.85
CA ASP A 69 15.67 21.92 14.10
C ASP A 69 15.90 20.64 14.92
N GLY A 70 15.13 19.57 14.70
CA GLY A 70 15.32 18.27 15.37
C GLY A 70 16.73 17.71 15.12
N LEU A 71 17.47 17.40 16.18
CA LEU A 71 18.85 16.91 16.09
C LEU A 71 18.89 15.40 15.94
N ASN A 72 18.03 14.69 16.67
CA ASN A 72 17.94 13.23 16.67
C ASN A 72 16.57 12.79 16.16
N THR A 73 16.53 12.13 15.00
CA THR A 73 15.30 11.62 14.39
C THR A 73 15.25 10.10 14.41
N LEU A 74 14.21 9.51 14.99
CA LEU A 74 13.88 8.10 14.87
C LEU A 74 12.94 7.87 13.68
N VAL A 75 13.37 7.07 12.71
CA VAL A 75 12.56 6.66 11.56
C VAL A 75 12.21 5.19 11.69
N VAL A 76 10.92 4.87 11.71
CA VAL A 76 10.41 3.50 11.81
C VAL A 76 9.66 3.14 10.55
N THR A 77 10.01 2.01 9.96
CA THR A 77 9.52 1.58 8.64
C THR A 77 9.06 0.12 8.66
N PRO A 78 8.25 -0.35 7.70
CA PRO A 78 8.12 -1.78 7.43
C PRO A 78 9.48 -2.38 7.02
N LEU A 79 9.72 -3.64 7.38
CA LEU A 79 10.98 -4.32 7.07
C LEU A 79 11.34 -4.27 5.57
N ALA A 80 10.33 -4.36 4.70
CA ALA A 80 10.52 -4.41 3.25
C ALA A 80 11.07 -3.12 2.62
N VAL A 81 10.76 -1.95 3.20
CA VAL A 81 11.22 -0.64 2.67
C VAL A 81 12.41 -0.07 3.46
N ARG A 82 12.80 -0.71 4.57
CA ARG A 82 13.96 -0.30 5.38
C ARG A 82 15.25 -0.17 4.55
N GLY A 83 15.49 -1.10 3.62
CA GLY A 83 16.67 -1.07 2.75
C GLY A 83 16.68 0.14 1.80
N GLN A 84 15.51 0.56 1.32
CA GLN A 84 15.37 1.76 0.49
C GLN A 84 15.70 3.02 1.31
N TRP A 85 15.13 3.15 2.51
CA TRP A 85 15.45 4.26 3.42
C TRP A 85 16.94 4.31 3.78
N GLU A 86 17.56 3.16 4.04
CA GLU A 86 18.99 3.05 4.31
C GLU A 86 19.82 3.58 3.13
N SER A 87 19.45 3.25 1.90
CA SER A 87 20.10 3.77 0.69
C SER A 87 19.96 5.29 0.55
N GLU A 88 18.77 5.84 0.78
CA GLU A 88 18.56 7.30 0.69
C GLU A 88 19.30 8.05 1.81
N PHE A 89 19.28 7.55 3.05
CA PHE A 89 20.04 8.18 4.14
C PHE A 89 21.55 8.13 3.93
N ARG A 90 22.09 7.06 3.32
CA ARG A 90 23.52 7.00 2.97
C ARG A 90 23.94 8.08 1.98
N ARG A 91 23.01 8.55 1.14
CA ARG A 91 23.25 9.64 0.18
C ARG A 91 23.06 11.01 0.81
N SER A 92 22.29 11.08 1.90
CA SER A 92 21.90 12.31 2.58
C SER A 92 22.96 12.80 3.56
N ASP A 93 22.94 14.08 3.91
CA ASP A 93 23.88 14.67 4.87
C ASP A 93 23.49 14.42 6.33
N VAL A 94 23.37 13.14 6.72
CA VAL A 94 23.00 12.70 8.08
C VAL A 94 23.97 11.64 8.63
N ASN A 95 24.04 11.55 9.96
CA ASN A 95 24.71 10.44 10.66
C ASN A 95 23.70 9.31 10.86
N LEU A 96 23.89 8.18 10.17
CA LEU A 96 22.95 7.06 10.17
C LEU A 96 23.31 6.00 11.22
N TYR A 97 22.34 5.63 12.05
CA TYR A 97 22.44 4.55 13.02
C TYR A 97 21.43 3.44 12.69
N LEU A 98 21.92 2.20 12.69
CA LEU A 98 21.11 0.99 12.48
C LEU A 98 21.17 0.09 13.71
N PRO A 99 20.10 -0.66 14.02
CA PRO A 99 20.12 -1.59 15.14
C PRO A 99 21.12 -2.73 14.86
N THR A 100 21.84 -3.16 15.88
CA THR A 100 22.72 -4.33 15.78
C THR A 100 21.91 -5.61 15.51
N GLN A 101 22.51 -6.55 14.76
CA GLN A 101 21.86 -7.80 14.36
C GLN A 101 21.32 -8.58 15.57
N TRP A 102 22.17 -8.75 16.60
CA TRP A 102 21.89 -9.55 17.79
C TRP A 102 21.59 -8.73 19.05
N GLY A 103 21.82 -7.40 19.03
CA GLY A 103 21.75 -6.56 20.23
C GLY A 103 20.52 -5.65 20.29
N GLY A 104 20.37 -5.03 21.47
CA GLY A 104 19.44 -3.92 21.75
C GLY A 104 20.12 -2.55 21.68
N THR A 105 21.17 -2.42 20.87
CA THR A 105 21.98 -1.18 20.74
C THR A 105 22.03 -0.69 19.29
N TRP A 106 22.28 0.61 19.14
CA TRP A 106 22.48 1.28 17.86
C TRP A 106 23.94 1.21 17.42
N ARG A 107 24.17 1.01 16.12
CA ARG A 107 25.48 1.03 15.48
C ARG A 107 25.50 2.10 14.39
N HIS A 108 26.42 3.05 14.52
CA HIS A 108 26.68 4.05 13.50
C HIS A 108 27.19 3.39 12.20
N GLN A 109 26.79 3.94 11.06
CA GLN A 109 27.22 3.51 9.74
C GLN A 109 28.30 4.46 9.21
N GLY A 110 29.56 3.98 9.13
CA GLY A 110 30.70 4.81 8.71
C GLY A 110 31.28 5.68 9.83
N SER A 111 31.88 6.82 9.47
CA SER A 111 32.43 7.79 10.42
C SER A 111 31.40 8.84 10.82
N VAL A 112 31.31 9.17 12.12
CA VAL A 112 30.42 10.22 12.61
C VAL A 112 30.97 11.57 12.17
N ILE A 113 30.14 12.38 11.51
CA ILE A 113 30.51 13.71 11.05
C ILE A 113 29.90 14.75 12.00
N PRO A 114 30.72 15.52 12.74
CA PRO A 114 30.23 16.57 13.62
C PRO A 114 29.34 17.59 12.90
N GLY A 115 28.29 18.06 13.56
CA GLY A 115 27.35 19.05 13.02
C GLY A 115 26.26 18.50 12.10
N ARG A 116 26.34 17.23 11.65
CA ARG A 116 25.25 16.58 10.93
C ARG A 116 24.16 16.09 11.89
N LYS A 117 22.91 16.11 11.41
CA LYS A 117 21.76 15.56 12.12
C LYS A 117 21.89 14.05 12.25
N THR A 118 21.38 13.49 13.34
CA THR A 118 21.45 12.04 13.61
C THR A 118 20.12 11.38 13.26
N VAL A 119 20.20 10.27 12.52
CA VAL A 119 19.04 9.47 12.14
C VAL A 119 19.20 8.05 12.64
N TYR A 120 18.20 7.56 13.34
CA TYR A 120 18.08 6.19 13.80
C TYR A 120 17.03 5.48 12.94
N LEU A 121 17.43 4.48 12.15
CA LEU A 121 16.51 3.76 11.26
C LEU A 121 16.27 2.34 11.78
N ALA A 122 15.02 2.04 12.11
CA ALA A 122 14.58 0.70 12.50
C ALA A 122 13.30 0.29 11.78
N HIS A 123 12.91 -0.97 11.97
CA HIS A 123 11.62 -1.48 11.53
C HIS A 123 10.73 -1.83 12.72
N TYR A 124 9.41 -1.82 12.50
CA TYR A 124 8.41 -2.01 13.56
C TYR A 124 8.63 -3.26 14.42
N ASP A 125 8.94 -4.40 13.80
CA ASP A 125 9.18 -5.66 14.53
C ASP A 125 10.41 -5.59 15.44
N LYS A 126 11.48 -4.90 15.03
CA LYS A 126 12.69 -4.74 15.85
C LYS A 126 12.41 -3.88 17.08
N ILE A 127 11.66 -2.78 16.92
CA ILE A 127 11.25 -1.93 18.05
C ILE A 127 10.37 -2.72 19.03
N ALA A 128 9.39 -3.47 18.52
CA ALA A 128 8.48 -4.24 19.36
C ALA A 128 9.14 -5.43 20.07
N SER A 129 10.16 -6.05 19.45
CA SER A 129 10.89 -7.18 20.03
C SER A 129 12.02 -6.74 20.97
N LYS A 130 12.61 -5.56 20.74
CA LYS A 130 13.74 -5.02 21.51
C LYS A 130 13.45 -3.56 21.91
N PRO A 131 12.52 -3.32 22.85
CA PRO A 131 12.20 -1.96 23.33
C PRO A 131 13.41 -1.27 23.97
N GLU A 132 14.41 -2.06 24.38
CA GLU A 132 15.68 -1.62 24.97
C GLU A 132 16.48 -0.70 24.03
N LEU A 133 16.30 -0.84 22.71
CA LEU A 133 16.88 0.06 21.71
C LEU A 133 16.51 1.52 21.94
N CYS A 134 15.34 1.77 22.54
CA CYS A 134 14.82 3.11 22.74
C CYS A 134 14.76 3.49 24.23
N LYS A 135 15.28 2.66 25.14
CA LYS A 135 15.40 3.02 26.56
C LYS A 135 16.43 4.13 26.71
N GLY A 136 16.02 5.25 27.31
CA GLY A 136 16.89 6.42 27.51
C GLY A 136 17.20 7.24 26.26
N ALA A 137 16.50 6.98 25.15
CA ALA A 137 16.77 7.66 23.89
C ALA A 137 16.10 9.05 23.83
N LEU A 138 16.92 10.07 23.59
CA LEU A 138 16.52 11.48 23.40
C LEU A 138 16.26 11.74 21.91
N TYR A 139 15.15 11.22 21.39
CA TYR A 139 14.71 11.56 20.04
C TYR A 139 13.89 12.86 20.09
N ASP A 140 14.30 13.85 19.32
CA ASP A 140 13.50 15.08 19.15
C ASP A 140 12.31 14.79 18.24
N ARG A 141 12.53 13.98 17.20
CA ARG A 141 11.57 13.68 16.14
C ARG A 141 11.38 12.18 15.95
N MET A 142 10.14 11.77 15.69
CA MET A 142 9.79 10.41 15.28
C MET A 142 8.97 10.44 14.00
N ILE A 143 9.41 9.67 12.99
CA ILE A 143 8.73 9.54 11.69
C ILE A 143 8.36 8.08 11.50
N LEU A 144 7.07 7.83 11.26
CA LEU A 144 6.52 6.51 10.97
C LEU A 144 6.21 6.42 9.47
N ASP A 145 6.94 5.60 8.74
CA ASP A 145 6.59 5.26 7.36
C ASP A 145 5.59 4.11 7.32
N GLU A 146 4.63 4.18 6.39
CA GLU A 146 3.48 3.27 6.33
C GLU A 146 2.78 3.15 7.70
N ALA A 147 2.45 4.31 8.27
CA ALA A 147 1.91 4.45 9.62
C ALA A 147 0.65 3.61 9.87
N HIS A 148 -0.07 3.18 8.83
CA HIS A 148 -1.17 2.21 8.91
C HIS A 148 -0.78 0.90 9.62
N THR A 149 0.51 0.59 9.74
CA THR A 149 1.05 -0.52 10.55
C THR A 149 0.62 -0.44 12.02
N ILE A 150 0.44 0.77 12.58
CA ILE A 150 0.05 0.96 13.99
C ILE A 150 -1.44 1.18 14.21
N ARG A 151 -2.29 1.08 13.16
CA ARG A 151 -3.74 1.40 13.25
C ARG A 151 -4.47 0.75 14.42
N ASN A 152 -4.10 -0.48 14.77
CA ASN A 152 -4.65 -1.18 15.92
C ASN A 152 -3.76 -0.96 17.16
N ALA A 153 -4.20 -0.03 18.01
CA ALA A 153 -3.53 0.34 19.26
C ALA A 153 -3.34 -0.82 20.26
N ALA A 154 -4.12 -1.92 20.14
CA ALA A 154 -3.97 -3.09 21.01
C ALA A 154 -2.79 -3.98 20.62
N THR A 155 -2.19 -3.78 19.45
CA THR A 155 -1.05 -4.60 19.01
C THR A 155 0.22 -4.22 19.77
N LYS A 156 1.07 -5.22 20.05
CA LYS A 156 2.39 -5.00 20.69
C LYS A 156 3.25 -3.97 19.92
N LYS A 157 3.16 -3.96 18.59
CA LYS A 157 3.84 -3.00 17.72
C LYS A 157 3.37 -1.57 18.01
N ALA A 158 2.05 -1.33 17.96
CA ALA A 158 1.48 -0.03 18.23
C ALA A 158 1.79 0.45 19.66
N GLN A 159 1.63 -0.41 20.67
CA GLN A 159 1.94 -0.08 22.06
C GLN A 159 3.41 0.32 22.25
N SER A 160 4.35 -0.44 21.67
CA SER A 160 5.77 -0.12 21.78
C SER A 160 6.11 1.24 21.16
N ILE A 161 5.51 1.55 20.00
CA ILE A 161 5.69 2.82 19.30
C ILE A 161 5.08 3.98 20.08
N LEU A 162 3.84 3.82 20.55
CA LEU A 162 3.14 4.84 21.33
C LEU A 162 3.89 5.20 22.62
N ASN A 163 4.42 4.20 23.33
CA ASN A 163 5.19 4.42 24.56
C ASN A 163 6.48 5.23 24.29
N ILE A 164 7.18 4.94 23.19
CA ILE A 164 8.38 5.73 22.81
C ILE A 164 7.97 7.15 22.43
N ALA A 165 6.88 7.29 21.69
CA ALA A 165 6.38 8.56 21.19
C ALA A 165 5.96 9.54 22.32
N GLU A 166 5.68 9.08 23.54
CA GLU A 166 5.34 9.95 24.67
C GLU A 166 6.46 10.94 25.02
N ALA A 167 7.73 10.53 24.88
CA ALA A 167 8.90 11.36 25.18
C ALA A 167 9.39 12.19 23.98
N VAL A 168 8.78 12.02 22.81
CA VAL A 168 9.22 12.67 21.56
C VAL A 168 8.43 13.95 21.34
N LYS A 169 9.10 15.02 20.89
CA LYS A 169 8.46 16.33 20.66
C LYS A 169 7.77 16.42 19.31
N TYR A 170 8.44 16.02 18.23
CA TYR A 170 7.96 16.15 16.85
C TYR A 170 7.55 14.79 16.29
N LYS A 171 6.33 14.65 15.77
CA LYS A 171 5.79 13.34 15.40
C LYS A 171 5.09 13.35 14.05
N TRP A 172 5.57 12.52 13.13
CA TRP A 172 5.07 12.44 11.77
C TRP A 172 4.59 11.03 11.43
N ALA A 173 3.35 10.93 10.98
CA ALA A 173 2.80 9.71 10.40
C ALA A 173 2.75 9.85 8.88
N LEU A 174 3.55 9.07 8.17
CA LEU A 174 3.53 9.01 6.70
C LEU A 174 2.64 7.85 6.28
N THR A 175 1.51 8.13 5.65
CA THR A 175 0.63 7.09 5.12
C THR A 175 -0.25 7.67 4.02
N GLY A 176 -0.17 7.12 2.80
CA GLY A 176 -1.05 7.54 1.71
C GLY A 176 -2.51 7.07 1.86
N THR A 177 -2.76 6.27 2.90
CA THR A 177 -4.03 5.57 3.16
C THR A 177 -4.28 5.56 4.67
N PRO A 178 -4.59 6.72 5.29
CA PRO A 178 -4.79 6.82 6.73
C PRO A 178 -5.98 5.95 7.19
N ILE A 179 -7.09 5.98 6.45
CA ILE A 179 -8.27 5.16 6.71
C ILE A 179 -8.22 3.88 5.87
N THR A 180 -8.41 2.72 6.51
CA THR A 180 -8.45 1.42 5.80
C THR A 180 -9.73 0.64 6.05
N ASN A 181 -10.23 0.64 7.28
CA ASN A 181 -11.44 -0.08 7.67
C ASN A 181 -12.53 0.85 8.22
N GLY A 182 -12.13 1.93 8.90
CA GLY A 182 -13.05 2.92 9.45
C GLY A 182 -12.32 4.05 10.15
N MET A 183 -13.07 5.04 10.64
CA MET A 183 -12.54 6.26 11.28
C MET A 183 -11.68 5.97 12.51
N ASP A 184 -11.97 4.87 13.20
CA ASP A 184 -11.21 4.44 14.38
C ASP A 184 -9.74 4.12 14.09
N ASP A 185 -9.38 3.80 12.83
CA ASP A 185 -7.98 3.62 12.42
C ASP A 185 -7.16 4.91 12.67
N CYS A 186 -7.76 6.09 12.48
CA CYS A 186 -7.11 7.39 12.64
C CYS A 186 -6.94 7.81 14.10
N THR A 187 -7.77 7.30 15.02
CA THR A 187 -7.65 7.59 16.45
C THR A 187 -6.26 7.22 16.97
N THR A 188 -5.67 6.12 16.47
CA THR A 188 -4.33 5.71 16.88
C THR A 188 -3.24 6.67 16.36
N TYR A 189 -3.42 7.29 15.19
CA TYR A 189 -2.48 8.30 14.70
C TYR A 189 -2.59 9.59 15.50
N LEU A 190 -3.81 10.05 15.82
CA LEU A 190 -4.02 11.21 16.67
C LEU A 190 -3.37 11.02 18.04
N LYS A 191 -3.53 9.83 18.63
CA LYS A 191 -2.84 9.44 19.86
C LYS A 191 -1.32 9.50 19.71
N PHE A 192 -0.79 8.93 18.63
CA PHE A 192 0.65 8.93 18.34
C PHE A 192 1.18 10.36 18.26
N ILE A 193 0.52 11.25 17.51
CA ILE A 193 0.94 12.64 17.31
C ILE A 193 0.87 13.43 18.63
N GLY A 194 -0.05 13.07 19.53
CA GLY A 194 -0.10 13.57 20.91
C GLY A 194 -1.41 14.22 21.31
N PHE A 195 -2.46 14.06 20.50
CA PHE A 195 -3.80 14.52 20.86
C PHE A 195 -4.39 13.67 22.00
N PRO A 196 -5.21 14.28 22.89
CA PRO A 196 -5.82 13.59 24.02
C PRO A 196 -6.99 12.71 23.54
N THR A 197 -6.67 11.59 22.90
CA THR A 197 -7.66 10.58 22.51
C THR A 197 -7.93 9.63 23.67
N ALA A 198 -9.19 9.29 23.91
CA ALA A 198 -9.53 8.33 24.95
C ALA A 198 -9.17 6.90 24.52
N PRO A 199 -8.55 6.08 25.39
CA PRO A 199 -8.22 4.70 25.07
C PRO A 199 -9.47 3.89 24.68
N GLY A 200 -9.43 3.22 23.52
CA GLY A 200 -10.49 2.31 23.08
C GLY A 200 -11.84 2.95 22.76
N LYS A 201 -11.93 4.29 22.67
CA LYS A 201 -13.16 4.96 22.22
C LYS A 201 -13.22 5.02 20.69
N LYS A 202 -14.44 4.93 20.18
CA LYS A 202 -14.79 5.22 18.78
C LYS A 202 -14.43 6.67 18.43
N TRP A 203 -14.28 6.96 17.14
CA TRP A 203 -14.10 8.29 16.59
C TRP A 203 -15.08 9.31 17.20
N GLN A 204 -14.59 10.49 17.54
CA GLN A 204 -15.37 11.60 18.09
C GLN A 204 -15.38 12.76 17.11
N GLU A 205 -16.44 13.55 17.11
CA GLU A 205 -16.61 14.67 16.18
C GLU A 205 -15.50 15.72 16.31
N SER A 206 -15.01 15.97 17.54
CA SER A 206 -13.88 16.87 17.80
C SER A 206 -12.57 16.44 17.13
N TYR A 207 -12.43 15.16 16.77
CA TYR A 207 -11.22 14.65 16.10
C TYR A 207 -11.13 15.11 14.65
N THR A 208 -12.26 15.48 14.04
CA THR A 208 -12.34 15.98 12.67
C THR A 208 -11.57 17.29 12.54
N GLU A 209 -11.81 18.25 13.44
CA GLU A 209 -11.11 19.54 13.44
C GLU A 209 -9.60 19.35 13.62
N TRP A 210 -9.19 18.44 14.51
CA TRP A 210 -7.77 18.13 14.72
C TRP A 210 -7.14 17.54 13.46
N ALA A 211 -7.80 16.57 12.83
CA ALA A 211 -7.32 15.95 11.60
C ALA A 211 -7.18 16.98 10.48
N GLN A 212 -8.15 17.89 10.31
CA GLN A 212 -8.15 18.91 9.27
C GLN A 212 -6.94 19.85 9.34
N ASN A 213 -6.42 20.13 10.54
CA ASN A 213 -5.31 21.06 10.72
C ASN A 213 -3.91 20.42 10.65
N ILE A 214 -3.83 19.09 10.73
CA ILE A 214 -2.56 18.36 10.80
C ILE A 214 -2.36 17.38 9.65
N TYR A 215 -3.25 17.36 8.66
CA TYR A 215 -3.25 16.39 7.57
C TYR A 215 -3.03 17.05 6.22
N LEU A 216 -1.99 16.62 5.51
CA LEU A 216 -1.70 17.03 4.14
C LEU A 216 -1.73 15.82 3.22
N SER A 217 -2.62 15.80 2.23
CA SER A 217 -2.77 14.74 1.23
C SER A 217 -2.95 15.31 -0.16
N ARG A 218 -2.07 14.91 -1.07
CA ARG A 218 -2.10 15.31 -2.49
C ARG A 218 -1.93 14.10 -3.39
N ARG A 219 -2.46 14.20 -4.61
CA ARG A 219 -2.22 13.21 -5.68
C ARG A 219 -1.12 13.71 -6.60
N LEU A 220 -0.34 12.78 -7.16
CA LEU A 220 0.74 13.15 -8.08
C LEU A 220 0.22 13.89 -9.32
N THR A 221 -0.99 13.54 -9.78
CA THR A 221 -1.69 14.20 -10.91
C THR A 221 -2.07 15.65 -10.64
N GLU A 222 -2.07 16.08 -9.37
CA GLU A 222 -2.43 17.43 -8.94
C GLU A 222 -1.17 18.28 -8.66
N CYS A 223 0.03 17.71 -8.81
CA CYS A 223 1.28 18.34 -8.40
C CYS A 223 2.06 18.87 -9.62
N PRO A 224 2.43 20.17 -9.68
CA PRO A 224 3.33 20.67 -10.71
C PRO A 224 4.73 20.07 -10.53
N LEU A 225 5.31 19.56 -11.63
CA LEU A 225 6.65 19.00 -11.65
C LEU A 225 7.64 19.98 -12.28
N LYS A 226 8.83 20.08 -11.67
CA LYS A 226 9.98 20.85 -12.18
C LYS A 226 10.84 20.00 -13.13
N GLY A 227 11.40 20.64 -14.16
CA GLY A 227 12.35 20.03 -15.11
C GLY A 227 11.72 19.03 -16.08
N ASP A 228 12.50 18.04 -16.53
CA ASP A 228 12.04 16.98 -17.45
C ASP A 228 11.20 15.88 -16.77
N SER A 229 10.81 16.06 -15.51
CA SER A 229 9.99 15.08 -14.77
C SER A 229 8.57 15.07 -15.30
N ILE A 230 8.14 13.93 -15.85
CA ILE A 230 6.81 13.76 -16.45
C ILE A 230 5.87 13.10 -15.43
N ILE A 231 4.71 13.75 -15.20
CA ILE A 231 3.59 13.14 -14.45
C ILE A 231 3.20 11.89 -15.24
N PRO A 232 3.15 10.69 -14.63
CA PRO A 232 2.73 9.51 -15.36
C PRO A 232 1.32 9.75 -15.92
N PRO A 233 1.06 9.36 -17.18
CA PRO A 233 -0.25 9.55 -17.76
C PRO A 233 -1.32 8.82 -16.93
N THR A 234 -2.52 9.42 -16.86
CA THR A 234 -3.66 8.85 -16.13
C THR A 234 -3.92 7.42 -16.60
N PRO A 235 -3.98 6.43 -15.69
CA PRO A 235 -4.23 5.06 -16.08
C PRO A 235 -5.65 4.89 -16.62
N MET A 236 -5.82 3.98 -17.57
CA MET A 236 -7.14 3.58 -18.07
C MET A 236 -7.63 2.40 -17.25
N GLU A 237 -8.71 2.58 -16.49
CA GLU A 237 -9.33 1.52 -15.71
C GLU A 237 -10.59 0.99 -16.39
N GLU A 238 -10.65 -0.32 -16.55
CA GLU A 238 -11.79 -1.01 -17.15
C GLU A 238 -12.26 -2.15 -16.25
N VAL A 239 -13.56 -2.18 -15.94
CA VAL A 239 -14.21 -3.30 -15.25
C VAL A 239 -14.81 -4.22 -16.29
N ARG A 240 -14.35 -5.47 -16.32
CA ARG A 240 -14.83 -6.50 -17.23
C ARG A 240 -15.83 -7.38 -16.49
N HIS A 241 -17.11 -7.24 -16.84
CA HIS A 241 -18.17 -8.12 -16.38
C HIS A 241 -18.24 -9.35 -17.28
N LEU A 242 -18.00 -10.53 -16.70
CA LEU A 242 -17.79 -11.77 -17.43
C LEU A 242 -18.96 -12.73 -17.22
N ASP A 243 -19.66 -13.07 -18.29
CA ASP A 243 -20.64 -14.16 -18.31
C ASP A 243 -19.93 -15.51 -18.44
N PHE A 244 -20.47 -16.55 -17.79
CA PHE A 244 -19.94 -17.92 -17.94
C PHE A 244 -20.05 -18.37 -19.40
N THR A 245 -18.95 -18.85 -19.96
CA THR A 245 -18.91 -19.41 -21.32
C THR A 245 -19.14 -20.91 -21.31
N SER A 246 -18.73 -21.59 -20.24
CA SER A 246 -18.90 -23.04 -20.05
C SER A 246 -20.08 -23.34 -19.14
N LYS A 247 -21.05 -24.11 -19.63
CA LYS A 247 -22.17 -24.64 -18.83
C LYS A 247 -21.69 -25.52 -17.67
N ASP A 248 -20.53 -26.17 -17.83
CA ASP A 248 -19.93 -27.01 -16.79
C ASP A 248 -19.41 -26.15 -15.62
N GLU A 249 -18.69 -25.06 -15.92
CA GLU A 249 -18.23 -24.11 -14.89
C GLU A 249 -19.42 -23.50 -14.15
N GLU A 250 -20.46 -23.08 -14.88
CA GLU A 250 -21.67 -22.51 -14.30
C GLU A 250 -22.40 -23.51 -13.39
N ALA A 251 -22.50 -24.79 -13.81
CA ALA A 251 -23.13 -25.84 -13.01
C ALA A 251 -22.35 -26.10 -11.71
N VAL A 252 -21.01 -26.20 -11.78
CA VAL A 252 -20.16 -26.40 -10.60
C VAL A 252 -20.22 -25.19 -9.67
N TYR A 253 -20.12 -23.97 -10.22
CA TYR A 253 -20.19 -22.72 -9.45
C TYR A 253 -21.54 -22.58 -8.74
N SER A 254 -22.65 -22.74 -9.47
CA SER A 254 -24.00 -22.60 -8.90
C SER A 254 -24.34 -23.69 -7.88
N GLY A 255 -23.85 -24.92 -8.07
CA GLY A 255 -23.98 -25.99 -7.08
C GLY A 255 -23.26 -25.68 -5.77
N ILE A 256 -22.01 -25.18 -5.85
CA ILE A 256 -21.24 -24.74 -4.68
C ILE A 256 -21.92 -23.54 -4.01
N LEU A 257 -22.34 -22.54 -4.79
CA LEU A 257 -23.01 -21.34 -4.28
C LEU A 257 -24.24 -21.69 -3.45
N LYS A 258 -25.15 -22.51 -3.98
CA LYS A 258 -26.37 -22.94 -3.25
C LYS A 258 -26.05 -23.65 -1.94
N ASN A 259 -25.02 -24.50 -1.93
CA ASN A 259 -24.60 -25.22 -0.73
C ASN A 259 -24.04 -24.25 0.32
N GLU A 260 -23.13 -23.36 -0.07
CA GLU A 260 -22.54 -22.39 0.87
C GLU A 260 -23.55 -21.31 1.31
N GLU A 261 -24.53 -20.92 0.47
CA GLU A 261 -25.68 -20.09 0.87
C GLU A 261 -26.57 -20.77 1.91
N SER A 262 -26.79 -22.09 1.78
CA SER A 262 -27.53 -22.84 2.80
C SER A 262 -26.80 -22.80 4.14
N LYS A 263 -25.50 -23.07 4.14
CA LYS A 263 -24.68 -22.99 5.36
C LYS A 263 -24.65 -21.58 5.95
N TRP A 264 -24.68 -20.54 5.12
CA TRP A 264 -24.76 -19.17 5.63
C TRP A 264 -26.08 -18.95 6.39
N ARG A 265 -27.21 -19.40 5.83
CA ARG A 265 -28.51 -19.31 6.52
C ARG A 265 -28.48 -20.05 7.85
N ASP A 266 -27.94 -21.26 7.87
CA ASP A 266 -27.82 -22.06 9.11
C ASP A 266 -26.88 -21.39 10.13
N ALA A 267 -25.76 -20.81 9.67
CA ALA A 267 -24.81 -20.09 10.50
C ALA A 267 -25.42 -18.81 11.10
N SER A 268 -26.47 -18.25 10.51
CA SER A 268 -27.14 -17.05 11.03
C SER A 268 -27.84 -17.28 12.36
N ALA A 269 -28.04 -18.55 12.77
CA ALA A 269 -28.50 -18.90 14.12
C ALA A 269 -27.39 -18.85 15.18
N LEU A 270 -26.12 -18.75 14.78
CA LEU A 270 -24.99 -18.63 15.69
C LEU A 270 -24.83 -17.18 16.16
N GLU A 271 -24.33 -17.00 17.38
CA GLU A 271 -24.03 -15.68 17.92
C GLU A 271 -22.52 -15.41 18.07
N GLY A 272 -22.18 -14.12 18.04
CA GLY A 272 -20.83 -13.63 18.35
C GLY A 272 -19.74 -14.19 17.43
N ARG A 273 -18.66 -14.70 18.03
CA ARG A 273 -17.45 -15.12 17.29
C ARG A 273 -17.68 -16.34 16.39
N ALA A 274 -18.59 -17.25 16.76
CA ALA A 274 -18.84 -18.45 15.98
C ALA A 274 -19.43 -18.11 14.60
N TYR A 275 -20.44 -17.24 14.57
CA TYR A 275 -21.01 -16.72 13.32
C TYR A 275 -19.95 -16.07 12.43
N ILE A 276 -19.09 -15.23 13.01
CA ILE A 276 -18.04 -14.52 12.27
C ILE A 276 -17.07 -15.50 11.60
N LEU A 277 -16.64 -16.55 12.31
CA LEU A 277 -15.73 -17.56 11.78
C LEU A 277 -16.36 -18.34 10.62
N GLU A 278 -17.61 -18.78 10.77
CA GLU A 278 -18.34 -19.49 9.72
C GLU A 278 -18.56 -18.62 8.48
N MET A 279 -18.99 -17.36 8.67
CA MET A 279 -19.16 -16.41 7.59
C MET A 279 -17.87 -16.19 6.80
N PHE A 280 -16.72 -16.02 7.48
CA PHE A 280 -15.43 -15.86 6.78
C PHE A 280 -14.99 -17.13 6.06
N ALA A 281 -15.28 -18.31 6.60
CA ALA A 281 -15.02 -19.58 5.93
C ALA A 281 -15.84 -19.68 4.63
N ILE A 282 -17.14 -19.37 4.68
CA ILE A 282 -18.03 -19.34 3.52
C ILE A 282 -17.55 -18.33 2.46
N LEU A 283 -17.26 -17.09 2.86
CA LEU A 283 -16.76 -16.06 1.96
C LEU A 283 -15.43 -16.46 1.30
N LEU A 284 -14.53 -17.11 2.04
CA LEU A 284 -13.29 -17.65 1.49
C LEU A 284 -13.58 -18.66 0.38
N ARG A 285 -14.53 -19.59 0.60
CA ARG A 285 -14.92 -20.60 -0.39
C ARG A 285 -15.54 -20.00 -1.64
N LEU A 286 -16.46 -19.06 -1.47
CA LEU A 286 -17.11 -18.36 -2.58
C LEU A 286 -16.09 -17.60 -3.44
N ARG A 287 -15.07 -16.99 -2.81
CA ARG A 287 -13.99 -16.32 -3.54
C ARG A 287 -13.04 -17.28 -4.26
N GLN A 288 -12.84 -18.48 -3.73
CA GLN A 288 -12.04 -19.51 -4.41
C GLN A 288 -12.74 -19.95 -5.69
N VAL A 289 -14.03 -20.27 -5.60
CA VAL A 289 -14.80 -20.75 -6.76
C VAL A 289 -15.02 -19.65 -7.80
N SER A 290 -15.14 -18.37 -7.41
CA SER A 290 -15.27 -17.26 -8.36
C SER A 290 -14.01 -16.98 -9.18
N VAL A 291 -12.84 -17.43 -8.73
CA VAL A 291 -11.59 -17.33 -9.49
C VAL A 291 -11.44 -18.52 -10.43
N ASN A 292 -11.48 -19.73 -9.87
CA ASN A 292 -11.41 -20.98 -10.59
C ASN A 292 -11.94 -22.11 -9.68
N PRO A 293 -12.96 -22.89 -10.10
CA PRO A 293 -13.52 -23.98 -9.28
C PRO A 293 -12.47 -24.98 -8.76
N GLN A 294 -11.38 -25.20 -9.50
CA GLN A 294 -10.33 -26.12 -9.11
C GLN A 294 -9.57 -25.67 -7.85
N ILE A 295 -9.53 -24.36 -7.55
CA ILE A 295 -8.93 -23.84 -6.31
C ILE A 295 -9.76 -24.29 -5.11
N TYR A 296 -11.10 -24.20 -5.20
CA TYR A 296 -12.01 -24.68 -4.16
C TYR A 296 -11.88 -26.19 -3.97
N ILE A 297 -11.93 -26.96 -5.06
CA ILE A 297 -11.86 -28.42 -5.07
C ILE A 297 -10.56 -28.91 -4.41
N LYS A 298 -9.40 -28.39 -4.82
CA LYS A 298 -8.11 -28.75 -4.21
C LYS A 298 -8.05 -28.37 -2.73
N ALA A 299 -8.62 -27.24 -2.34
CA ALA A 299 -8.65 -26.82 -0.94
C ALA A 299 -9.54 -27.74 -0.09
N ARG A 300 -10.68 -28.20 -0.61
CA ARG A 300 -11.57 -29.16 0.08
C ARG A 300 -10.95 -30.56 0.20
N ARG A 301 -10.32 -31.07 -0.86
CA ARG A 301 -9.61 -32.37 -0.84
C ARG A 301 -8.47 -32.40 0.19
N LYS A 302 -7.81 -31.26 0.45
CA LYS A 302 -6.78 -31.13 1.50
C LYS A 302 -7.37 -31.05 2.91
N GLU A 303 -8.56 -30.47 3.06
CA GLU A 303 -9.23 -30.26 4.35
C GLU A 303 -9.95 -31.51 4.86
N VAL A 304 -10.62 -32.24 3.95
CA VAL A 304 -11.48 -33.38 4.29
C VAL A 304 -10.96 -34.64 3.59
N PHE A 305 -10.47 -35.60 4.38
CA PHE A 305 -10.03 -36.89 3.86
C PHE A 305 -11.20 -37.66 3.24
N GLY A 306 -11.02 -38.19 2.03
CA GLY A 306 -12.08 -38.92 1.31
C GLY A 306 -13.20 -38.05 0.75
N TRP A 307 -13.01 -36.73 0.64
CA TRP A 307 -14.04 -35.82 0.11
C TRP A 307 -14.45 -36.15 -1.34
N SER A 308 -15.72 -36.49 -1.53
CA SER A 308 -16.36 -36.77 -2.81
C SER A 308 -17.18 -35.58 -3.29
N GLY A 309 -16.50 -34.51 -3.70
CA GLY A 309 -17.16 -33.34 -4.29
C GLY A 309 -17.07 -33.29 -5.83
N PRO A 310 -17.51 -32.18 -6.44
CA PRO A 310 -17.50 -32.02 -7.89
C PRO A 310 -16.07 -32.06 -8.46
N GLU A 311 -15.97 -32.43 -9.73
CA GLU A 311 -14.75 -32.33 -10.52
C GLU A 311 -14.87 -31.19 -11.53
N PHE A 312 -13.76 -30.52 -11.81
CA PHE A 312 -13.71 -29.47 -12.82
C PHE A 312 -12.34 -29.53 -13.51
N ASN A 313 -12.36 -29.88 -14.80
CA ASN A 313 -11.16 -30.02 -15.63
C ASN A 313 -11.15 -29.05 -16.82
N ASN A 314 -12.17 -28.21 -16.93
CA ASN A 314 -12.30 -27.21 -18.00
C ASN A 314 -11.57 -25.90 -17.64
N VAL A 315 -11.52 -24.99 -18.60
CA VAL A 315 -10.95 -23.64 -18.40
C VAL A 315 -11.96 -22.76 -17.68
N SER A 316 -11.53 -22.03 -16.64
CA SER A 316 -12.40 -21.06 -15.96
C SER A 316 -12.54 -19.78 -16.77
N ARG A 317 -13.71 -19.14 -16.73
CA ARG A 317 -14.01 -17.93 -17.51
C ARG A 317 -13.01 -16.80 -17.27
N LYS A 318 -12.56 -16.63 -16.02
CA LYS A 318 -11.57 -15.60 -15.68
C LYS A 318 -10.19 -15.90 -16.26
N PHE A 319 -9.77 -17.16 -16.26
CA PHE A 319 -8.50 -17.56 -16.87
C PHE A 319 -8.55 -17.38 -18.38
N ASP A 320 -9.69 -17.75 -18.99
CA ASP A 320 -9.95 -17.52 -20.40
C ASP A 320 -9.89 -16.02 -20.77
N GLU A 321 -10.48 -15.13 -19.96
CA GLU A 321 -10.37 -13.68 -20.18
C GLU A 321 -8.92 -13.17 -20.12
N VAL A 322 -8.12 -13.67 -19.16
CA VAL A 322 -6.69 -13.32 -19.10
C VAL A 322 -5.99 -13.75 -20.39
N SER A 323 -6.22 -14.98 -20.85
CA SER A 323 -5.68 -15.48 -22.13
C SER A 323 -6.14 -14.61 -23.31
N HIS A 324 -7.41 -14.22 -23.35
CA HIS A 324 -7.99 -13.37 -24.37
C HIS A 324 -7.29 -12.00 -24.45
N LEU A 325 -7.13 -11.31 -23.32
CA LEU A 325 -6.47 -9.99 -23.28
C LEU A 325 -5.01 -10.05 -23.75
N LEU A 326 -4.29 -11.13 -23.39
CA LEU A 326 -2.91 -11.35 -23.84
C LEU A 326 -2.85 -11.67 -25.33
N ARG A 327 -3.79 -12.49 -25.83
CA ARG A 327 -3.90 -12.84 -27.24
C ARG A 327 -4.23 -11.63 -28.11
N ASP A 328 -5.19 -10.79 -27.70
CA ASP A 328 -5.58 -9.59 -28.44
C ASP A 328 -4.38 -8.64 -28.65
N ALA A 329 -3.56 -8.46 -27.61
CA ALA A 329 -2.33 -7.67 -27.72
C ALA A 329 -1.33 -8.28 -28.70
N HIS A 330 -1.15 -9.61 -28.64
CA HIS A 330 -0.26 -10.33 -29.55
C HIS A 330 -0.72 -10.23 -31.02
N GLU A 331 -2.02 -10.42 -31.28
CA GLU A 331 -2.64 -10.33 -32.61
C GLU A 331 -2.59 -8.90 -33.17
N ALA A 332 -2.66 -7.88 -32.29
CA ALA A 332 -2.42 -6.49 -32.66
C ALA A 332 -0.93 -6.19 -32.97
N GLY A 333 -0.03 -7.15 -32.79
CA GLY A 333 1.41 -6.98 -32.98
C GLY A 333 2.09 -6.19 -31.85
N GLU A 334 1.41 -5.97 -30.73
CA GLU A 334 1.92 -5.21 -29.59
C GLU A 334 2.58 -6.15 -28.57
N ALA A 335 3.80 -5.84 -28.13
CA ALA A 335 4.43 -6.54 -27.01
C ALA A 335 4.24 -5.74 -25.72
N HIS A 336 3.56 -6.33 -24.73
CA HIS A 336 3.38 -5.72 -23.41
C HIS A 336 3.96 -6.57 -22.28
N LYS A 337 4.27 -5.87 -21.18
CA LYS A 337 4.65 -6.50 -19.91
C LYS A 337 3.45 -6.42 -18.98
N TRP A 338 2.90 -7.58 -18.62
CA TRP A 338 1.68 -7.72 -17.84
C TRP A 338 1.98 -8.02 -16.37
N ILE A 339 1.25 -7.37 -15.48
CA ILE A 339 1.13 -7.80 -14.09
C ILE A 339 -0.24 -8.46 -13.92
N VAL A 340 -0.26 -9.69 -13.41
CA VAL A 340 -1.50 -10.36 -13.01
C VAL A 340 -1.49 -10.52 -11.51
N PHE A 341 -2.38 -9.79 -10.84
CA PHE A 341 -2.56 -9.89 -9.40
C PHE A 341 -3.45 -11.07 -9.06
N CYS A 342 -2.84 -12.05 -8.42
CA CYS A 342 -3.52 -13.22 -7.88
C CYS A 342 -3.75 -13.05 -6.38
N GLN A 343 -4.83 -13.66 -5.91
CA GLN A 343 -5.17 -13.71 -4.50
C GLN A 343 -4.57 -14.96 -3.83
N PHE A 344 -4.71 -16.12 -4.46
CA PHE A 344 -4.33 -17.41 -3.89
C PHE A 344 -3.01 -17.91 -4.47
N HIS A 345 -2.22 -18.65 -3.68
CA HIS A 345 -1.00 -19.27 -4.23
C HIS A 345 -1.34 -20.37 -5.25
N GLU A 346 -2.38 -21.17 -4.97
CA GLU A 346 -2.86 -22.20 -5.90
C GLU A 346 -3.36 -21.60 -7.22
N GLU A 347 -3.96 -20.41 -7.18
CA GLU A 347 -4.34 -19.65 -8.38
C GLU A 347 -3.12 -19.34 -9.26
N MET A 348 -2.01 -18.90 -8.66
CA MET A 348 -0.77 -18.61 -9.40
C MET A 348 -0.21 -19.86 -10.09
N ILE A 349 -0.20 -20.99 -9.38
CA ILE A 349 0.26 -22.28 -9.93
C ILE A 349 -0.59 -22.70 -11.12
N LEU A 350 -1.91 -22.64 -10.98
CA LEU A 350 -2.84 -22.99 -12.06
C LEU A 350 -2.73 -22.02 -13.24
N MET A 351 -2.63 -20.70 -12.97
CA MET A 351 -2.51 -19.67 -13.99
C MET A 351 -1.21 -19.82 -14.78
N GLU A 352 -0.09 -20.07 -14.11
CA GLU A 352 1.20 -20.32 -14.79
C GLU A 352 1.11 -21.53 -15.72
N ALA A 353 0.59 -22.66 -15.22
CA ALA A 353 0.44 -23.86 -16.03
C ALA A 353 -0.47 -23.63 -17.24
N PHE A 354 -1.56 -22.90 -17.06
CA PHE A 354 -2.50 -22.54 -18.11
C PHE A 354 -1.87 -21.60 -19.17
N LEU A 355 -1.16 -20.55 -18.75
CA LEU A 355 -0.56 -19.58 -19.66
C LEU A 355 0.63 -20.17 -20.42
N LYS A 356 1.43 -21.06 -19.82
CA LYS A 356 2.55 -21.76 -20.50
C LYS A 356 2.12 -22.58 -21.71
N ALA A 357 0.86 -23.00 -21.78
CA ALA A 357 0.34 -23.76 -22.92
C ALA A 357 0.11 -22.89 -24.17
N HIS A 358 0.16 -21.56 -24.06
CA HIS A 358 -0.15 -20.64 -25.14
C HIS A 358 1.12 -20.10 -25.81
N SER A 359 1.19 -20.13 -27.14
CA SER A 359 2.38 -19.74 -27.92
C SER A 359 2.69 -18.24 -27.88
N PHE A 360 1.68 -17.40 -27.63
CA PHE A 360 1.81 -15.94 -27.51
C PHE A 360 2.32 -15.49 -26.14
N VAL A 361 2.48 -16.41 -25.18
CA VAL A 361 3.05 -16.10 -23.86
C VAL A 361 4.57 -16.28 -23.94
N GLY A 362 5.27 -15.25 -23.45
CA GLY A 362 6.73 -15.22 -23.32
C GLY A 362 7.16 -15.77 -21.97
N GLN A 363 7.90 -14.96 -21.21
CA GLN A 363 8.37 -15.31 -19.89
C GLN A 363 7.25 -15.15 -18.84
N ILE A 364 7.17 -16.11 -17.91
CA ILE A 364 6.32 -16.00 -16.72
C ILE A 364 7.21 -15.98 -15.48
N LEU A 365 7.07 -14.92 -14.67
CA LEU A 365 7.70 -14.80 -13.36
C LEU A 365 6.65 -14.84 -12.25
N GLN A 366 7.06 -15.27 -11.06
CA GLN A 366 6.20 -15.28 -9.88
C GLN A 366 6.77 -14.47 -8.72
N TYR A 367 5.90 -13.82 -7.96
CA TYR A 367 6.24 -13.15 -6.71
C TYR A 367 5.18 -13.43 -5.64
N HIS A 368 5.51 -14.28 -4.66
CA HIS A 368 4.60 -14.67 -3.59
C HIS A 368 5.31 -14.81 -2.23
N GLY A 369 4.51 -14.93 -1.16
CA GLY A 369 5.01 -14.95 0.21
C GLY A 369 5.92 -16.14 0.56
N GLY A 370 5.86 -17.22 -0.22
CA GLY A 370 6.68 -18.43 -0.03
C GLY A 370 8.12 -18.32 -0.51
N LEU A 371 8.45 -17.31 -1.32
CA LEU A 371 9.82 -17.10 -1.83
C LEU A 371 10.72 -16.52 -0.74
N SER A 372 11.96 -16.99 -0.69
CA SER A 372 13.05 -16.40 0.10
C SER A 372 13.40 -15.00 -0.39
N MET A 373 14.09 -14.22 0.45
CA MET A 373 14.52 -12.87 0.06
C MET A 373 15.42 -12.86 -1.19
N LYS A 374 16.29 -13.87 -1.33
CA LYS A 374 17.17 -14.00 -2.51
C LYS A 374 16.38 -14.28 -3.78
N GLU A 375 15.38 -15.16 -3.71
CA GLU A 375 14.50 -15.47 -4.86
C GLU A 375 13.64 -14.27 -5.25
N ARG A 376 13.12 -13.53 -4.27
CA ARG A 376 12.38 -12.28 -4.52
C ARG A 376 13.24 -11.24 -5.23
N GLU A 377 14.48 -11.06 -4.79
CA GLU A 377 15.43 -10.15 -5.43
C GLU A 377 15.80 -10.61 -6.84
N ALA A 378 15.98 -11.92 -7.04
CA ALA A 378 16.27 -12.50 -8.35
C ALA A 378 15.12 -12.26 -9.33
N ALA A 379 13.88 -12.58 -8.95
CA ALA A 379 12.69 -12.34 -9.78
C ALA A 379 12.54 -10.86 -10.16
N LEU A 380 12.85 -9.93 -9.24
CA LEU A 380 12.82 -8.50 -9.53
C LEU A 380 13.93 -8.06 -10.49
N LYS A 381 15.14 -8.60 -10.34
CA LYS A 381 16.25 -8.31 -11.27
C LYS A 381 15.94 -8.83 -12.66
N GLU A 382 15.48 -10.07 -12.75
CA GLU A 382 15.10 -10.73 -14.00
C GLU A 382 13.97 -9.96 -14.70
N SER A 383 12.97 -9.49 -13.94
CA SER A 383 11.89 -8.65 -14.47
C SER A 383 12.33 -7.32 -15.09
N LYS A 384 13.51 -6.82 -14.70
CA LYS A 384 14.08 -5.55 -15.20
C LYS A 384 14.99 -5.77 -16.40
N SER A 385 15.68 -6.91 -16.46
CA SER A 385 16.60 -7.26 -17.55
C SER A 385 15.90 -7.88 -18.76
N MET A 386 14.58 -8.02 -18.74
CA MET A 386 13.80 -8.54 -19.86
C MET A 386 14.04 -7.70 -21.13
N PRO A 387 14.71 -8.25 -22.17
CA PRO A 387 14.89 -7.57 -23.43
C PRO A 387 13.53 -7.31 -24.09
N GLU A 388 13.44 -6.28 -24.93
CA GLU A 388 12.26 -6.08 -25.79
C GLU A 388 12.09 -7.33 -26.65
N VAL A 389 11.00 -8.06 -26.43
CA VAL A 389 10.82 -9.40 -26.98
C VAL A 389 10.68 -9.32 -28.49
N ASN A 390 11.54 -10.06 -29.20
CA ASN A 390 11.33 -10.38 -30.61
C ASN A 390 10.05 -11.21 -30.75
N GLY A 391 9.05 -10.71 -31.51
CA GLY A 391 7.88 -11.48 -31.95
C GLY A 391 6.58 -11.30 -31.16
N SER A 392 6.29 -10.08 -30.67
CA SER A 392 5.01 -9.68 -30.03
C SER A 392 4.49 -10.59 -28.90
N LYS A 393 5.34 -11.40 -28.26
CA LYS A 393 4.94 -12.23 -27.12
C LYS A 393 4.71 -11.39 -25.87
N GLN A 394 3.82 -11.88 -25.02
CA GLN A 394 3.42 -11.22 -23.78
C GLN A 394 4.19 -11.80 -22.59
N ASP A 395 4.98 -10.97 -21.91
CA ASP A 395 5.61 -11.36 -20.65
C ASP A 395 4.67 -11.11 -19.48
N VAL A 396 4.63 -12.04 -18.54
CA VAL A 396 3.66 -12.05 -17.43
C VAL A 396 4.36 -12.14 -16.09
N PHE A 397 4.04 -11.21 -15.20
CA PHE A 397 4.46 -11.24 -13.81
C PHE A 397 3.28 -11.54 -12.90
N LEU A 398 3.23 -12.76 -12.39
CA LEU A 398 2.22 -13.20 -11.44
C LEU A 398 2.61 -12.72 -10.04
N ILE A 399 1.80 -11.86 -9.43
CA ILE A 399 2.07 -11.31 -8.11
C ILE A 399 0.93 -11.65 -7.16
N GLN A 400 1.27 -12.26 -6.02
CA GLN A 400 0.31 -12.38 -4.94
C GLN A 400 0.10 -11.00 -4.31
N LEU A 401 -1.12 -10.46 -4.33
CA LEU A 401 -1.41 -9.07 -3.95
C LEU A 401 -0.83 -8.68 -2.57
N LYS A 402 -0.98 -9.55 -1.56
CA LYS A 402 -0.42 -9.34 -0.22
C LYS A 402 1.11 -9.30 -0.16
N ALA A 403 1.79 -10.06 -1.02
CA ALA A 403 3.25 -10.06 -1.10
C ALA A 403 3.75 -8.84 -1.89
N GLY A 404 3.04 -8.50 -2.97
CA GLY A 404 3.37 -7.40 -3.88
C GLY A 404 3.15 -5.99 -3.33
N SER A 405 2.40 -5.82 -2.25
CA SER A 405 2.15 -4.52 -1.61
C SER A 405 3.43 -3.87 -1.04
N THR A 406 4.52 -4.63 -0.92
CA THR A 406 5.77 -4.21 -0.28
C THR A 406 6.78 -3.61 -1.26
N GLY A 407 6.84 -2.28 -1.36
CA GLY A 407 8.02 -1.53 -1.85
C GLY A 407 8.50 -1.75 -3.30
N LEU A 408 7.82 -2.56 -4.12
CA LEU A 408 8.34 -2.97 -5.43
C LEU A 408 8.39 -1.82 -6.44
N ASN A 409 9.43 -1.78 -7.29
CA ASN A 409 9.48 -0.89 -8.45
C ASN A 409 9.07 -1.67 -9.70
N LEU A 410 7.89 -1.35 -10.26
CA LEU A 410 7.25 -2.06 -11.37
C LEU A 410 6.91 -1.12 -12.55
N GLN A 411 7.69 -0.05 -12.74
CA GLN A 411 7.49 0.94 -13.80
C GLN A 411 7.52 0.40 -15.23
N GLN A 412 8.16 -0.76 -15.44
CA GLN A 412 8.28 -1.35 -16.76
C GLN A 412 6.99 -2.02 -17.26
N TYR A 413 5.99 -2.15 -16.39
CA TYR A 413 4.71 -2.79 -16.71
C TYR A 413 3.66 -1.75 -17.09
N ASP A 414 3.02 -1.94 -18.24
CA ASP A 414 2.01 -1.06 -18.81
C ASP A 414 0.62 -1.71 -18.93
N ARG A 415 0.50 -2.96 -18.46
CA ARG A 415 -0.76 -3.70 -18.37
C ARG A 415 -0.90 -4.35 -16.99
N ILE A 416 -2.06 -4.20 -16.36
CA ILE A 416 -2.36 -4.78 -15.05
C ILE A 416 -3.72 -5.48 -15.12
N ILE A 417 -3.80 -6.71 -14.59
CA ILE A 417 -5.05 -7.45 -14.43
C ILE A 417 -5.25 -7.80 -12.96
N PHE A 418 -6.42 -7.48 -12.42
CA PHE A 418 -6.92 -8.01 -11.15
C PHE A 418 -7.92 -9.13 -11.45
N VAL A 419 -7.53 -10.37 -11.16
CA VAL A 419 -8.38 -11.56 -11.43
C VAL A 419 -9.61 -11.60 -10.52
N SER A 420 -9.51 -11.06 -9.31
CA SER A 420 -10.63 -10.99 -8.37
C SER A 420 -10.63 -9.71 -7.56
N PRO A 421 -11.82 -9.24 -7.11
CA PRO A 421 -11.93 -8.14 -6.17
C PRO A 421 -11.20 -8.39 -4.84
N TRP A 422 -10.69 -7.31 -4.26
CA TRP A 422 -9.98 -7.34 -2.98
C TRP A 422 -10.65 -6.43 -1.95
N TRP A 423 -10.88 -6.91 -0.73
CA TRP A 423 -11.63 -6.17 0.31
C TRP A 423 -10.93 -4.90 0.84
N THR A 424 -9.65 -4.67 0.50
CA THR A 424 -8.87 -3.51 0.96
C THR A 424 -8.56 -2.62 -0.26
N PRO A 425 -9.32 -1.53 -0.49
CA PRO A 425 -9.09 -0.64 -1.63
C PRO A 425 -7.67 -0.08 -1.67
N SER A 426 -7.14 0.30 -0.50
CA SER A 426 -5.80 0.85 -0.38
C SER A 426 -4.73 -0.10 -0.90
N GLU A 427 -4.80 -1.40 -0.63
CA GLU A 427 -3.81 -2.37 -1.12
C GLU A 427 -3.82 -2.47 -2.66
N MET A 428 -4.99 -2.33 -3.30
CA MET A 428 -5.10 -2.28 -4.76
C MET A 428 -4.49 -0.99 -5.32
N GLU A 429 -4.82 0.16 -4.74
CA GLU A 429 -4.23 1.45 -5.13
C GLU A 429 -2.71 1.46 -4.97
N GLN A 430 -2.21 0.87 -3.88
CA GLN A 430 -0.78 0.74 -3.67
C GLN A 430 -0.12 -0.14 -4.73
N ALA A 431 -0.79 -1.21 -5.14
CA ALA A 431 -0.33 -2.11 -6.19
C ALA A 431 -0.28 -1.41 -7.56
N LYS A 432 -1.35 -0.65 -7.93
CA LYS A 432 -1.39 0.18 -9.15
C LYS A 432 -0.26 1.22 -9.17
N ALA A 433 -0.05 1.91 -8.05
CA ALA A 433 0.98 2.94 -7.91
C ALA A 433 2.42 2.41 -8.00
N ARG A 434 2.64 1.08 -7.97
CA ARG A 434 3.96 0.50 -8.26
C ARG A 434 4.34 0.60 -9.74
N ALA A 435 3.35 0.62 -10.63
CA ALA A 435 3.53 0.82 -12.07
C ALA A 435 3.27 2.27 -12.48
N VAL A 436 2.19 2.89 -11.96
CA VAL A 436 1.81 4.28 -12.23
C VAL A 436 2.57 5.22 -11.28
N ARG A 437 3.82 5.55 -11.61
CA ARG A 437 4.69 6.44 -10.81
C ARG A 437 5.64 7.25 -11.68
N ILE A 438 6.19 8.35 -11.13
CA ILE A 438 7.11 9.30 -11.82
C ILE A 438 8.15 8.56 -12.66
N GLY A 439 8.18 8.83 -13.97
CA GLY A 439 9.07 8.17 -14.94
C GLY A 439 8.40 7.09 -15.79
N GLN A 440 7.16 6.70 -15.47
CA GLN A 440 6.32 5.93 -16.39
C GLN A 440 5.88 6.82 -17.56
N LYS A 441 6.22 6.40 -18.79
CA LYS A 441 5.91 7.15 -20.02
C LYS A 441 4.67 6.61 -20.74
N LYS A 442 4.33 5.33 -20.53
CA LYS A 442 3.18 4.67 -21.18
C LYS A 442 1.93 4.80 -20.33
N VAL A 443 0.76 4.88 -20.99
CA VAL A 443 -0.54 4.75 -20.32
C VAL A 443 -0.70 3.32 -19.83
N VAL A 444 -0.81 3.16 -18.50
CA VAL A 444 -1.07 1.85 -17.89
C VAL A 444 -2.55 1.50 -18.05
N LYS A 445 -2.85 0.37 -18.70
CA LYS A 445 -4.24 -0.15 -18.78
C LYS A 445 -4.46 -1.17 -17.65
N ILE A 446 -5.55 -1.01 -16.92
CA ILE A 446 -5.89 -1.79 -15.73
C ILE A 446 -7.24 -2.46 -15.96
N TYR A 447 -7.26 -3.79 -15.93
CA TYR A 447 -8.44 -4.62 -16.08
C TYR A 447 -8.85 -5.22 -14.74
N GLN A 448 -10.12 -5.04 -14.35
CA GLN A 448 -10.69 -5.66 -13.15
C GLN A 448 -11.74 -6.68 -13.57
N LEU A 449 -11.48 -7.96 -13.32
CA LEU A 449 -12.37 -9.05 -13.74
C LEU A 449 -13.43 -9.32 -12.67
N GLN A 450 -14.69 -9.36 -13.09
CA GLN A 450 -15.84 -9.64 -12.23
C GLN A 450 -16.77 -10.62 -12.92
N LEU A 451 -17.15 -11.71 -12.25
CA LEU A 451 -18.18 -12.59 -12.79
C LEU A 451 -19.54 -11.87 -12.74
N ARG A 452 -20.25 -11.90 -13.86
CA ARG A 452 -21.65 -11.51 -13.96
C ARG A 452 -22.47 -12.72 -13.54
N THR A 453 -23.32 -12.55 -12.52
CA THR A 453 -24.29 -13.59 -12.16
C THR A 453 -25.65 -12.93 -12.08
N GLU A 454 -26.60 -13.46 -12.83
CA GLU A 454 -27.93 -12.85 -12.98
C GLU A 454 -28.93 -13.31 -11.90
N GLN A 455 -28.63 -14.38 -11.16
CA GLN A 455 -29.50 -14.92 -10.11
C GLN A 455 -28.72 -15.26 -8.83
N GLY A 456 -29.12 -14.68 -7.69
CA GLY A 456 -28.59 -15.01 -6.35
C GLY A 456 -27.42 -14.15 -5.86
N PHE A 457 -26.71 -14.64 -4.84
CA PHE A 457 -25.57 -13.94 -4.25
C PHE A 457 -24.37 -13.93 -5.20
N ASN A 458 -23.82 -12.74 -5.48
CA ASN A 458 -22.59 -12.58 -6.23
C ASN A 458 -21.46 -12.14 -5.30
N ILE A 459 -20.47 -13.00 -5.13
CA ILE A 459 -19.33 -12.72 -4.25
C ILE A 459 -18.45 -11.57 -4.76
N ASP A 460 -18.25 -11.44 -6.06
CA ASP A 460 -17.43 -10.36 -6.64
C ASP A 460 -18.12 -9.00 -6.41
N LYS A 461 -19.45 -8.92 -6.64
CA LYS A 461 -20.27 -7.74 -6.34
C LYS A 461 -20.27 -7.40 -4.86
N PHE A 462 -20.54 -8.39 -3.99
CA PHE A 462 -20.52 -8.19 -2.54
C PHE A 462 -19.18 -7.62 -2.06
N MET A 463 -18.07 -8.15 -2.59
CA MET A 463 -16.74 -7.65 -2.28
C MET A 463 -16.54 -6.23 -2.78
N MET A 464 -16.99 -5.90 -3.99
CA MET A 464 -16.90 -4.54 -4.54
C MET A 464 -17.76 -3.53 -3.77
N ASP A 465 -18.96 -3.91 -3.32
CA ASP A 465 -19.80 -3.04 -2.49
C ASP A 465 -19.08 -2.69 -1.17
N LYS A 466 -18.36 -3.66 -0.57
CA LYS A 466 -17.52 -3.41 0.61
C LYS A 466 -16.30 -2.55 0.32
N VAL A 467 -15.71 -2.68 -0.86
CA VAL A 467 -14.62 -1.81 -1.33
C VAL A 467 -15.11 -0.38 -1.49
N PHE A 468 -16.28 -0.20 -2.10
CA PHE A 468 -16.88 1.11 -2.33
C PHE A 468 -17.17 1.83 -1.02
N GLN A 469 -17.81 1.17 -0.05
CA GLN A 469 -18.04 1.71 1.29
C GLN A 469 -16.76 2.18 1.98
N LYS A 470 -15.67 1.42 1.84
CA LYS A 470 -14.36 1.79 2.39
C LYS A 470 -13.69 2.94 1.63
N LYS A 471 -13.91 3.01 0.32
CA LYS A 471 -13.38 4.08 -0.53
C LYS A 471 -14.05 5.41 -0.19
N GLU A 472 -15.37 5.44 -0.04
CA GLU A 472 -16.12 6.64 0.38
C GLU A 472 -15.61 7.21 1.71
N LEU A 473 -15.33 6.34 2.69
CA LEU A 473 -14.73 6.76 3.96
C LEU A 473 -13.32 7.35 3.77
N GLY A 474 -12.53 6.77 2.86
CA GLY A 474 -11.22 7.30 2.50
C GLY A 474 -11.30 8.67 1.84
N ASP A 475 -12.20 8.82 0.87
CA ASP A 475 -12.44 10.06 0.12
C ASP A 475 -12.96 11.18 1.05
N MET A 476 -13.85 10.84 1.99
CA MET A 476 -14.30 11.76 3.05
C MET A 476 -13.12 12.25 3.91
N PHE A 477 -12.22 11.35 4.33
CA PHE A 477 -11.04 11.76 5.09
C PHE A 477 -10.06 12.58 4.24
N GLU A 478 -9.94 12.29 2.94
CA GLU A 478 -9.16 13.10 2.00
C GLU A 478 -9.67 14.53 1.87
N SER A 479 -10.99 14.76 1.92
CA SER A 479 -11.56 16.12 1.91
C SER A 479 -11.21 16.96 3.15
N TRP A 480 -10.66 16.33 4.19
CA TRP A 480 -10.14 17.05 5.35
C TRP A 480 -8.68 17.44 5.19
N SER A 481 -8.02 17.02 4.10
CA SER A 481 -6.69 17.51 3.81
C SER A 481 -6.68 19.02 3.79
N VAL A 482 -5.64 19.62 4.35
CA VAL A 482 -5.34 21.03 4.12
C VAL A 482 -5.18 21.20 2.61
N HIS A 483 -6.19 21.80 1.98
CA HIS A 483 -6.16 22.12 0.56
C HIS A 483 -5.39 23.43 0.37
N LEU A 484 -4.57 23.47 -0.67
CA LEU A 484 -4.07 24.73 -1.20
C LEU A 484 -5.28 25.56 -1.63
N LYS A 485 -5.48 26.75 -1.05
CA LYS A 485 -6.28 27.74 -1.74
C LYS A 485 -5.49 28.16 -2.98
N PRO A 486 -6.10 28.22 -4.17
CA PRO A 486 -5.44 28.74 -5.37
C PRO A 486 -4.80 30.12 -5.11
N ASP A 487 -5.42 30.93 -4.25
CA ASP A 487 -4.94 32.27 -3.90
C ASP A 487 -3.65 32.28 -3.06
N ASP A 488 -3.23 31.15 -2.46
CA ASP A 488 -1.91 31.03 -1.81
C ASP A 488 -0.76 30.86 -2.84
N THR A 489 -1.09 30.80 -4.14
CA THR A 489 -0.13 30.90 -5.24
C THR A 489 0.03 32.32 -5.81
N GLU A 490 -0.68 33.33 -5.28
CA GLU A 490 -0.35 34.76 -5.51
C GLU A 490 0.85 35.24 -4.66
N ILE A 491 1.86 34.38 -4.49
CA ILE A 491 3.20 34.84 -4.12
C ILE A 491 4.03 34.77 -5.41
N VAL A 492 4.23 35.96 -5.98
CA VAL A 492 5.06 36.30 -7.15
C VAL A 492 4.34 36.22 -8.51
N SER A 493 3.52 37.23 -8.80
CA SER A 493 3.61 37.88 -10.10
C SER A 493 3.28 39.37 -9.99
N THR A 494 4.16 40.19 -10.60
CA THR A 494 4.11 41.64 -10.87
C THR A 494 4.81 42.58 -9.88
N PRO A 495 5.47 43.64 -10.39
CA PRO A 495 6.66 43.61 -11.26
C PRO A 495 7.96 43.88 -10.49
#